data_AF-A0A432RVQ7-F1
#
_entry.id   AF-A0A432RVQ7-F1
#
_cell.length_a   1.000
_cell.length_b   1.000
_cell.length_c   1.000
_cell.angle_alpha   90.00
_cell.angle_beta   90.00
_cell.angle_gamma   90.00
#
_symmetry.space_group_name_H-M   'P 1'
#
loop_
_entity.id
_entity.type
_entity.pdbx_description
1 polymer ?
#
loop_
_entity_poly.entity_id
_entity_poly.type
_entity_poly.pdbx_seq_one_letter_code
_entity_poly.pdbx_strand_id
1 'polypeptide(L)'
;MKKFFLGILTVFSSFSFSFADTLLLTKKGYSTYIQEEEFVLTKGINVIGPIYLQPIAETDGINVFGKGISLEGLLIENEGENWRKKLSGKELYIEGEGRIIKGKVIKIKDNFIQLNTKKGYTITTLPKFPSRLRVKDSWEKVFSPKITLKLRSNTEETKLIKVEYPVKNLNWKVSYILKDGNLEQYIIFINKTPLTLENINIHLISKGKVWRRLKGITIPAFSKKRIKVFSRIVEKVDLKKLPNGKVMIYRNNIFVGYKNLDELK
;
A
#
# COMPACT_ATOMS: atom_id res chain seq x y z
N MET A 1 10.77 45.05 18.51
CA MET A 1 10.40 44.48 17.20
C MET A 1 11.15 43.19 16.80
N LYS A 2 11.70 42.39 17.75
CA LYS A 2 12.38 41.11 17.44
C LYS A 2 11.56 39.85 17.73
N LYS A 3 10.40 39.96 18.40
CA LYS A 3 9.56 38.81 18.79
C LYS A 3 8.43 38.49 17.79
N PHE A 4 8.13 39.39 16.85
CA PHE A 4 7.06 39.19 15.87
C PHE A 4 7.52 38.35 14.66
N PHE A 5 8.82 38.42 14.31
CA PHE A 5 9.39 37.64 13.20
C PHE A 5 9.56 36.15 13.50
N LEU A 6 9.66 35.75 14.78
CA LEU A 6 9.81 34.36 15.16
C LEU A 6 8.49 33.56 15.03
N GLY A 7 7.34 34.24 15.11
CA GLY A 7 6.03 33.62 14.91
C GLY A 7 5.64 33.41 13.44
N ILE A 8 6.27 34.14 12.51
CA ILE A 8 6.05 33.96 11.07
C ILE A 8 6.95 32.86 10.50
N LEU A 9 8.14 32.64 11.09
CA LEU A 9 9.04 31.57 10.63
C LEU A 9 8.56 30.14 11.01
N THR A 10 7.73 30.00 12.05
CA THR A 10 7.18 28.70 12.48
C THR A 10 5.88 28.30 11.78
N VAL A 11 5.23 29.23 11.06
CA VAL A 11 4.00 28.95 10.30
C VAL A 11 4.31 28.37 8.90
N PHE A 12 5.52 28.60 8.37
CA PHE A 12 5.93 28.03 7.07
C PHE A 12 6.50 26.62 7.14
N SER A 13 6.80 26.07 8.33
CA SER A 13 7.34 24.70 8.47
C SER A 13 6.28 23.61 8.65
N SER A 14 4.99 23.94 8.59
CA SER A 14 3.89 23.00 8.91
C SER A 14 2.93 22.71 7.74
N PHE A 15 3.18 23.24 6.54
CA PHE A 15 2.49 22.78 5.33
C PHE A 15 3.38 21.84 4.53
N SER A 16 3.69 20.67 5.10
CA SER A 16 4.02 19.51 4.28
C SER A 16 2.71 19.07 3.63
N PHE A 17 2.50 19.46 2.37
CA PHE A 17 1.44 18.86 1.56
C PHE A 17 1.81 17.40 1.32
N SER A 18 1.44 16.52 2.25
CA SER A 18 1.45 15.08 1.98
C SER A 18 0.31 14.83 0.99
N PHE A 19 0.68 14.70 -0.27
CA PHE A 19 -0.23 14.20 -1.28
C PHE A 19 -0.62 12.77 -0.87
N ALA A 20 -1.91 12.55 -0.68
CA ALA A 20 -2.39 11.26 -0.21
C ALA A 20 -2.33 10.25 -1.36
N ASP A 21 -1.48 9.25 -1.20
CA ASP A 21 -1.39 8.12 -2.11
C ASP A 21 -2.77 7.54 -2.43
N THR A 22 -2.95 7.22 -3.71
CA THR A 22 -4.24 6.72 -4.22
C THR A 22 -4.11 5.25 -4.56
N LEU A 23 -4.99 4.44 -3.99
CA LEU A 23 -5.12 3.03 -4.32
C LEU A 23 -6.34 2.80 -5.21
N LEU A 24 -6.09 2.38 -6.45
CA LEU A 24 -7.11 1.95 -7.40
C LEU A 24 -7.34 0.44 -7.21
N LEU A 25 -8.48 0.08 -6.64
CA LEU A 25 -8.84 -1.33 -6.44
C LEU A 25 -9.80 -1.79 -7.53
N THR A 26 -9.37 -2.76 -8.33
CA THR A 26 -10.17 -3.36 -9.40
C THR A 26 -10.79 -4.68 -8.94
N LYS A 27 -11.99 -5.02 -9.44
CA LYS A 27 -12.61 -6.34 -9.17
C LYS A 27 -11.95 -7.48 -9.95
N LYS A 28 -11.45 -7.17 -11.15
CA LYS A 28 -10.75 -8.05 -12.09
C LYS A 28 -9.59 -7.25 -12.68
N GLY A 29 -8.43 -7.88 -12.84
CA GLY A 29 -7.19 -7.22 -13.24
C GLY A 29 -6.30 -6.87 -12.03
N TYR A 30 -5.25 -6.10 -12.29
CA TYR A 30 -4.35 -5.62 -11.24
C TYR A 30 -4.96 -4.43 -10.52
N SER A 31 -4.77 -4.37 -9.21
CA SER A 31 -4.95 -3.13 -8.46
C SER A 31 -3.72 -2.27 -8.68
N THR A 32 -3.86 -0.95 -8.58
CA THR A 32 -2.78 -0.02 -8.89
C THR A 32 -2.59 0.96 -7.75
N TYR A 33 -1.34 1.24 -7.41
CA TYR A 33 -0.96 2.28 -6.47
C TYR A 33 -0.41 3.47 -7.24
N ILE A 34 -0.84 4.67 -6.87
CA ILE A 34 -0.30 5.93 -7.37
C ILE A 34 0.36 6.61 -6.19
N GLN A 35 1.69 6.64 -6.23
CA GLN A 35 2.54 7.35 -5.28
C GLN A 35 2.85 8.73 -5.84
N GLU A 36 2.65 9.77 -5.04
CA GLU A 36 2.88 11.16 -5.44
C GLU A 36 4.09 11.71 -4.68
N GLU A 37 5.10 12.17 -5.40
CA GLU A 37 6.36 12.68 -4.84
C GLU A 37 6.69 14.04 -5.48
N GLU A 38 7.22 14.97 -4.69
CA GLU A 38 7.54 16.32 -5.15
C GLU A 38 9.05 16.53 -5.22
N PHE A 39 9.54 17.04 -6.36
CA PHE A 39 10.97 17.27 -6.59
C PHE A 39 11.22 18.63 -7.23
N VAL A 40 12.32 19.27 -6.84
CA VAL A 40 12.85 20.45 -7.53
C VAL A 40 13.62 19.98 -8.75
N LEU A 41 13.19 20.39 -9.95
CA LEU A 41 13.83 20.02 -11.20
C LEU A 41 14.52 21.22 -11.82
N THR A 42 15.66 20.99 -12.47
CA THR A 42 16.29 21.96 -13.37
C THR A 42 15.77 21.76 -14.80
N LYS A 43 15.89 22.78 -15.64
CA LYS A 43 15.62 22.63 -17.07
C LYS A 43 16.65 21.69 -17.69
N GLY A 44 16.18 20.66 -18.41
CA GLY A 44 17.04 19.62 -19.00
C GLY A 44 16.91 18.27 -18.29
N ILE A 45 18.00 17.50 -18.25
CA ILE A 45 18.02 16.13 -17.71
C ILE A 45 18.25 16.17 -16.20
N ASN A 46 17.38 15.49 -15.46
CA ASN A 46 17.42 15.31 -14.02
C ASN A 46 17.51 13.82 -13.70
N VAL A 47 18.28 13.47 -12.68
CA VAL A 47 18.32 12.11 -12.12
C VAL A 47 17.75 12.16 -10.71
N ILE A 48 16.67 11.43 -10.48
CA ILE A 48 15.89 11.46 -9.23
C ILE A 48 15.87 10.06 -8.62
N GLY A 49 16.33 9.92 -7.39
CA GLY A 49 16.25 8.66 -6.66
C GLY A 49 17.27 8.54 -5.52
N PRO A 50 17.22 7.43 -4.77
CA PRO A 50 16.27 6.33 -4.94
C PRO A 50 14.89 6.65 -4.36
N ILE A 51 13.84 6.41 -5.14
CA ILE A 51 12.44 6.45 -4.69
C ILE A 51 12.06 5.05 -4.21
N TYR A 52 11.53 4.94 -2.99
CA TYR A 52 11.10 3.67 -2.43
C TYR A 52 9.64 3.41 -2.80
N LEU A 53 9.38 2.31 -3.49
CA LEU A 53 8.02 1.86 -3.77
C LEU A 53 7.48 1.07 -2.58
N GLN A 54 6.17 0.84 -2.54
CA GLN A 54 5.61 -0.08 -1.55
C GLN A 54 6.18 -1.51 -1.76
N PRO A 55 6.41 -2.30 -0.70
CA PRO A 55 6.95 -3.67 -0.80
C PRO A 55 6.13 -4.65 -1.66
N ILE A 56 4.92 -4.24 -2.01
CA ILE A 56 3.93 -5.02 -2.77
C ILE A 56 3.87 -4.62 -4.25
N ALA A 57 4.73 -3.68 -4.66
CA ALA A 57 4.82 -3.20 -6.03
C ALA A 57 5.28 -4.32 -6.98
N GLU A 58 4.62 -4.43 -8.12
CA GLU A 58 5.13 -5.13 -9.30
C GLU A 58 5.83 -4.12 -10.18
N THR A 59 7.13 -4.28 -10.43
CA THR A 59 7.89 -3.22 -11.11
C THR A 59 7.81 -3.30 -12.63
N ASP A 60 7.41 -4.45 -13.19
CA ASP A 60 7.18 -4.67 -14.63
C ASP A 60 6.19 -3.68 -15.26
N GLY A 61 5.32 -3.06 -14.46
CA GLY A 61 4.25 -2.17 -14.93
C GLY A 61 4.37 -0.72 -14.46
N ILE A 62 5.57 -0.26 -14.10
CA ILE A 62 5.76 1.12 -13.62
C ILE A 62 5.53 2.14 -14.72
N ASN A 63 4.66 3.11 -14.45
CA ASN A 63 4.46 4.30 -15.26
C ASN A 63 4.79 5.55 -14.44
N VAL A 64 5.49 6.50 -15.05
CA VAL A 64 5.85 7.77 -14.42
C VAL A 64 5.30 8.92 -15.24
N PHE A 65 4.61 9.86 -14.59
CA PHE A 65 4.05 11.03 -15.26
C PHE A 65 4.00 12.26 -14.37
N GLY A 66 3.98 13.43 -15.01
CA GLY A 66 3.92 14.74 -14.36
C GLY A 66 3.84 15.84 -15.41
N LYS A 67 3.47 17.05 -15.01
CA LYS A 67 3.27 18.16 -15.96
C LYS A 67 4.61 18.67 -16.50
N GLY A 68 4.79 18.63 -17.82
CA GLY A 68 6.00 19.16 -18.49
C GLY A 68 7.28 18.40 -18.14
N ILE A 69 7.15 17.10 -17.82
CA ILE A 69 8.28 16.17 -17.70
C ILE A 69 8.11 15.02 -18.71
N SER A 70 9.22 14.41 -19.10
CA SER A 70 9.24 13.17 -19.87
C SER A 70 10.25 12.18 -19.29
N LEU A 71 9.90 10.91 -19.29
CA LEU A 71 10.78 9.83 -18.81
C LEU A 71 11.77 9.44 -19.90
N GLU A 72 13.06 9.55 -19.60
CA GLU A 72 14.14 9.11 -20.49
C GLU A 72 14.72 7.75 -20.08
N GLY A 73 14.61 7.37 -18.81
CA GLY A 73 15.17 6.12 -18.32
C GLY A 73 14.71 5.78 -16.90
N LEU A 74 14.72 4.49 -16.60
CA LEU A 74 14.31 3.91 -15.32
C LEU A 74 15.33 2.82 -14.95
N LEU A 75 15.89 2.93 -13.75
CA LEU A 75 16.67 1.88 -13.11
C LEU A 75 15.88 1.33 -11.93
N ILE A 76 15.72 0.01 -11.87
CA ILE A 76 15.04 -0.69 -10.78
C ILE A 76 16.09 -1.48 -9.98
N GLU A 77 16.03 -1.35 -8.67
CA GLU A 77 16.88 -2.07 -7.72
C GLU A 77 16.01 -2.79 -6.69
N ASN A 78 16.55 -3.82 -6.02
CA ASN A 78 15.88 -4.59 -4.96
C ASN A 78 14.58 -5.32 -5.37
N GLU A 79 14.35 -5.53 -6.67
CA GLU A 79 13.26 -6.37 -7.15
C GLU A 79 13.57 -7.86 -6.99
N GLY A 80 12.56 -8.66 -6.63
CA GLY A 80 12.64 -10.13 -6.74
C GLY A 80 13.61 -10.83 -5.78
N GLU A 81 14.41 -10.09 -5.01
CA GLU A 81 15.36 -10.71 -4.08
C GLU A 81 14.65 -11.49 -2.97
N ASN A 82 15.13 -12.71 -2.72
CA ASN A 82 14.73 -13.51 -1.56
C ASN A 82 14.93 -12.70 -0.28
N TRP A 83 13.99 -12.76 0.67
CA TRP A 83 14.08 -12.07 1.97
C TRP A 83 15.44 -12.25 2.67
N ARG A 84 16.06 -13.43 2.51
CA ARG A 84 17.41 -13.71 3.04
C ARG A 84 18.50 -12.83 2.40
N LYS A 85 18.42 -12.61 1.08
CA LYS A 85 19.33 -11.72 0.35
C LYS A 85 19.08 -10.27 0.74
N LYS A 86 17.81 -9.83 0.81
CA LYS A 86 17.43 -8.47 1.22
C LYS A 86 17.93 -8.06 2.60
N LEU A 87 18.02 -9.03 3.53
CA LEU A 87 18.55 -8.79 4.86
C LEU A 87 20.08 -8.77 4.93
N SER A 88 20.79 -9.30 3.93
CA SER A 88 22.26 -9.34 3.95
C SER A 88 22.83 -7.93 3.93
N GLY A 89 23.82 -7.68 4.81
CA GLY A 89 24.39 -6.36 5.04
C GLY A 89 23.54 -5.42 5.89
N LYS A 90 22.33 -5.79 6.32
CA LYS A 90 21.47 -4.95 7.17
C LYS A 90 21.73 -5.15 8.65
N GLU A 91 21.53 -4.10 9.45
CA GLU A 91 21.51 -4.23 10.91
C GLU A 91 20.19 -4.88 11.36
N LEU A 92 20.32 -5.93 12.16
CA LEU A 92 19.23 -6.75 12.68
C LEU A 92 19.32 -6.85 14.22
N TYR A 93 18.15 -6.95 14.84
CA TYR A 93 17.95 -7.39 16.21
C TYR A 93 17.23 -8.74 16.22
N ILE A 94 17.79 -9.71 16.93
CA ILE A 94 17.13 -10.97 17.27
C ILE A 94 16.69 -10.84 18.72
N GLU A 95 15.38 -10.77 18.96
CA GLU A 95 14.78 -10.62 20.28
C GLU A 95 14.10 -11.93 20.68
N GLY A 96 14.41 -12.47 21.86
CA GLY A 96 13.79 -13.72 22.33
C GLY A 96 14.40 -14.22 23.63
N GLU A 97 13.59 -14.88 24.47
CA GLU A 97 14.04 -15.58 25.68
C GLU A 97 14.90 -14.70 26.62
N GLY A 98 14.53 -13.42 26.75
CA GLY A 98 15.27 -12.44 27.57
C GLY A 98 16.60 -11.99 26.98
N ARG A 99 16.91 -12.32 25.72
CA ARG A 99 18.15 -11.97 25.04
C ARG A 99 17.88 -11.11 23.81
N ILE A 100 18.79 -10.17 23.55
CA ILE A 100 18.81 -9.35 22.35
C ILE A 100 20.19 -9.46 21.70
N ILE A 101 20.24 -10.00 20.48
CA ILE A 101 21.46 -10.05 19.67
C ILE A 101 21.35 -9.01 18.58
N LYS A 102 22.28 -8.04 18.57
CA LYS A 102 22.35 -6.99 17.55
C LYS A 102 23.59 -7.17 16.68
N GLY A 103 23.43 -7.15 15.36
CA GLY A 103 24.56 -7.15 14.44
C GLY A 103 24.17 -6.93 12.99
N LYS A 104 25.19 -6.73 12.13
CA LYS A 104 25.02 -6.65 10.68
C LYS A 104 24.96 -8.06 10.11
N VAL A 105 23.92 -8.37 9.34
CA VAL A 105 23.76 -9.69 8.71
C VAL A 105 24.86 -9.89 7.69
N ILE A 106 25.58 -11.00 7.82
CA ILE A 106 26.58 -11.42 6.83
C ILE A 106 25.92 -12.39 5.84
N LYS A 107 25.24 -13.40 6.38
CA LYS A 107 24.61 -14.46 5.59
C LYS A 107 23.50 -15.14 6.38
N ILE A 108 22.44 -15.55 5.68
CA ILE A 108 21.41 -16.44 6.21
C ILE A 108 21.42 -17.71 5.36
N LYS A 109 21.59 -18.86 6.01
CA LYS A 109 21.59 -20.17 5.34
C LYS A 109 20.75 -21.14 6.18
N ASP A 110 19.81 -21.81 5.53
CA ASP A 110 18.89 -22.77 6.16
C ASP A 110 18.14 -22.14 7.34
N ASN A 111 18.39 -22.63 8.56
CA ASN A 111 17.83 -22.15 9.83
C ASN A 111 18.83 -21.33 10.66
N PHE A 112 19.95 -20.90 10.09
CA PHE A 112 20.99 -20.14 10.79
C PHE A 112 21.21 -18.75 10.17
N ILE A 113 21.62 -17.82 11.02
CA ILE A 113 21.95 -16.45 10.68
C ILE A 113 23.32 -16.08 11.27
N GLN A 114 24.17 -15.53 10.41
CA GLN A 114 25.51 -15.05 10.76
C GLN A 114 25.48 -13.53 10.87
N LEU A 115 25.95 -13.01 12.00
CA LEU A 115 25.94 -11.60 12.35
C LEU A 115 27.35 -11.13 12.69
N ASN A 116 27.72 -9.94 12.19
CA ASN A 116 28.84 -9.18 12.72
C ASN A 116 28.33 -8.28 13.86
N THR A 117 28.65 -8.63 15.10
CA THR A 117 28.22 -7.90 16.30
C THR A 117 29.37 -7.06 16.86
N LYS A 118 29.09 -6.18 17.83
CA LYS A 118 30.15 -5.46 18.56
C LYS A 118 31.12 -6.39 19.30
N LYS A 119 30.69 -7.63 19.60
CA LYS A 119 31.52 -8.65 20.28
C LYS A 119 32.22 -9.59 19.30
N GLY A 120 32.15 -9.30 18.00
CA GLY A 120 32.69 -10.14 16.92
C GLY A 120 31.62 -10.94 16.19
N TYR A 121 32.07 -11.95 15.46
CA TYR A 121 31.23 -12.81 14.64
C TYR A 121 30.38 -13.75 15.50
N THR A 122 29.06 -13.73 15.28
CA THR A 122 28.09 -14.57 15.99
C THR A 122 27.27 -15.36 14.99
N ILE A 123 27.13 -16.65 15.22
CA ILE A 123 26.19 -17.52 14.49
C ILE A 123 25.09 -17.94 15.45
N THR A 124 23.84 -17.79 15.03
CA THR A 124 22.68 -18.22 15.83
C THR A 124 21.59 -18.77 14.93
N THR A 125 20.59 -19.41 15.51
CA THR A 125 19.42 -19.90 14.78
C THR A 125 18.49 -18.75 14.41
N LEU A 126 17.82 -18.86 13.26
CA LEU A 126 16.68 -17.99 12.94
C LEU A 126 15.61 -18.14 14.02
N PRO A 127 15.12 -17.04 14.59
CA PRO A 127 14.18 -17.10 15.69
C PRO A 127 12.86 -17.71 15.22
N LYS A 128 12.31 -18.60 16.05
CA LYS A 128 10.94 -19.08 15.95
C LYS A 128 10.11 -18.38 17.02
N PHE A 129 8.80 -18.23 16.78
CA PHE A 129 7.89 -17.67 17.76
C PHE A 129 8.09 -18.36 19.13
N PRO A 130 8.21 -17.62 20.25
CA PRO A 130 7.90 -16.19 20.41
C PRO A 130 9.01 -15.21 20.00
N SER A 131 10.22 -15.70 19.71
CA SER A 131 11.37 -14.88 19.30
C SER A 131 11.15 -14.25 17.92
N ARG A 132 11.71 -13.06 17.66
CA ARG A 132 11.44 -12.27 16.46
C ARG A 132 12.71 -11.67 15.84
N LEU A 133 12.67 -11.52 14.52
CA LEU A 133 13.61 -10.69 13.77
C LEU A 133 13.06 -9.27 13.69
N ARG A 134 13.91 -8.30 13.97
CA ARG A 134 13.66 -6.89 13.65
C ARG A 134 14.83 -6.34 12.86
N VAL A 135 14.54 -5.55 11.85
CA VAL A 135 15.55 -4.74 11.17
C VAL A 135 15.65 -3.38 11.85
N LYS A 136 16.82 -2.75 11.79
CA LYS A 136 17.00 -1.37 12.26
C LYS A 136 16.26 -0.36 11.38
N ASP A 137 16.31 -0.59 10.08
CA ASP A 137 15.41 0.07 9.12
C ASP A 137 13.98 -0.46 9.32
N SER A 138 12.99 0.15 8.68
CA SER A 138 11.64 -0.43 8.67
C SER A 138 11.58 -1.66 7.74
N TRP A 139 10.78 -2.67 8.09
CA TRP A 139 10.58 -3.84 7.24
C TRP A 139 10.03 -3.44 5.87
N GLU A 140 9.24 -2.38 5.79
CA GLU A 140 8.78 -1.82 4.53
C GLU A 140 9.97 -1.37 3.68
N LYS A 141 10.83 -0.49 4.21
CA LYS A 141 11.99 0.03 3.46
C LYS A 141 13.00 -1.04 3.00
N VAL A 142 13.19 -2.10 3.78
CA VAL A 142 14.10 -3.20 3.41
C VAL A 142 13.55 -4.01 2.24
N PHE A 143 12.22 -4.15 2.17
CA PHE A 143 11.57 -5.01 1.20
C PHE A 143 11.03 -4.26 -0.02
N SER A 144 10.89 -2.94 0.08
CA SER A 144 10.58 -2.01 -1.00
C SER A 144 11.56 -2.15 -2.18
N PRO A 145 11.05 -2.37 -3.40
CA PRO A 145 11.79 -2.03 -4.60
C PRO A 145 12.18 -0.56 -4.60
N LYS A 146 13.30 -0.24 -5.22
CA LYS A 146 13.78 1.13 -5.39
C LYS A 146 13.84 1.45 -6.87
N ILE A 147 13.51 2.69 -7.20
CA ILE A 147 13.67 3.19 -8.55
C ILE A 147 14.49 4.47 -8.58
N THR A 148 15.30 4.59 -9.62
CA THR A 148 15.98 5.82 -9.99
C THR A 148 15.50 6.23 -11.38
N LEU A 149 15.05 7.47 -11.49
CA LEU A 149 14.42 8.02 -12.68
C LEU A 149 15.36 8.99 -13.37
N LYS A 150 15.47 8.87 -14.69
CA LYS A 150 16.07 9.90 -15.54
C LYS A 150 14.94 10.63 -16.26
N LEU A 151 14.76 11.90 -15.94
CA LEU A 151 13.63 12.71 -16.40
C LEU A 151 14.14 13.96 -17.12
N ARG A 152 13.48 14.35 -18.21
CA ARG A 152 13.68 15.65 -18.84
C ARG A 152 12.58 16.61 -18.41
N SER A 153 12.96 17.78 -17.91
CA SER A 153 12.04 18.89 -17.58
C SER A 153 12.22 20.06 -18.53
N ASN A 154 11.11 20.69 -18.91
CA ASN A 154 11.11 21.89 -19.76
C ASN A 154 11.29 23.19 -18.97
N THR A 155 11.12 23.13 -17.65
CA THR A 155 11.12 24.27 -16.73
C THR A 155 11.97 23.96 -15.50
N GLU A 156 12.45 25.02 -14.84
CA GLU A 156 13.14 24.95 -13.56
C GLU A 156 12.15 25.35 -12.45
N GLU A 157 11.52 24.36 -11.85
CA GLU A 157 10.49 24.54 -10.83
C GLU A 157 10.29 23.25 -10.04
N THR A 158 9.63 23.37 -8.90
CA THR A 158 9.13 22.23 -8.15
C THR A 158 8.01 21.54 -8.92
N LYS A 159 8.11 20.23 -9.11
CA LYS A 159 7.13 19.43 -9.83
C LYS A 159 6.67 18.22 -9.03
N LEU A 160 5.36 18.00 -9.10
CA LEU A 160 4.74 16.76 -8.64
C LEU A 160 4.94 15.66 -9.70
N ILE A 161 5.55 14.57 -9.26
CA ILE A 161 5.80 13.37 -10.05
C ILE A 161 4.93 12.25 -9.49
N LYS A 162 4.20 11.59 -10.38
CA LYS A 162 3.35 10.46 -10.03
C LYS A 162 3.98 9.18 -10.55
N VAL A 163 4.17 8.23 -9.65
CA VAL A 163 4.66 6.88 -9.95
C VAL A 163 3.48 5.93 -9.76
N GLU A 164 2.99 5.40 -10.87
CA GLU A 164 1.88 4.45 -10.92
C GLU A 164 2.43 3.03 -11.13
N TYR A 165 2.02 2.08 -10.31
CA TYR A 165 2.48 0.70 -10.42
C TYR A 165 1.43 -0.32 -9.96
N PRO A 166 1.36 -1.51 -10.59
CA PRO A 166 0.50 -2.58 -10.16
C PRO A 166 0.89 -3.10 -8.77
N VAL A 167 -0.11 -3.55 -8.01
CA VAL A 167 0.07 -4.18 -6.70
C VAL A 167 -0.67 -5.52 -6.63
N LYS A 168 0.02 -6.56 -6.17
CA LYS A 168 -0.57 -7.89 -5.95
C LYS A 168 -1.32 -7.95 -4.63
N ASN A 169 -2.19 -8.95 -4.52
CA ASN A 169 -2.71 -9.42 -3.24
C ASN A 169 -3.56 -8.39 -2.45
N LEU A 170 -4.01 -7.35 -3.14
CA LEU A 170 -5.00 -6.38 -2.69
C LEU A 170 -6.21 -6.44 -3.62
N ASN A 171 -7.37 -6.77 -3.07
CA ASN A 171 -8.60 -6.86 -3.83
C ASN A 171 -9.82 -6.49 -2.99
N TRP A 172 -10.93 -6.25 -3.69
CA TRP A 172 -12.19 -5.93 -3.06
C TRP A 172 -13.34 -6.72 -3.68
N LYS A 173 -14.39 -6.93 -2.89
CA LYS A 173 -15.65 -7.48 -3.37
C LYS A 173 -16.82 -6.79 -2.68
N VAL A 174 -18.00 -6.98 -3.23
CA VAL A 174 -19.25 -6.58 -2.59
C VAL A 174 -20.02 -7.81 -2.13
N SER A 175 -20.69 -7.65 -1.00
CA SER A 175 -21.64 -8.60 -0.47
C SER A 175 -22.91 -7.84 -0.13
N TYR A 176 -24.05 -8.49 -0.34
CA TYR A 176 -25.33 -7.92 0.00
C TYR A 176 -26.03 -8.81 1.03
N ILE A 177 -26.82 -8.20 1.90
CA ILE A 177 -27.72 -8.89 2.81
C ILE A 177 -29.11 -8.33 2.56
N LEU A 178 -30.06 -9.18 2.17
CA LEU A 178 -31.46 -8.82 2.05
C LEU A 178 -32.19 -9.39 3.26
N LYS A 179 -32.71 -8.53 4.12
CA LYS A 179 -33.42 -8.90 5.34
C LYS A 179 -34.77 -8.19 5.36
N ASP A 180 -35.85 -8.98 5.29
CA ASP A 180 -37.22 -8.47 5.42
C ASP A 180 -37.49 -7.24 4.51
N GLY A 181 -37.09 -7.35 3.24
CA GLY A 181 -37.22 -6.28 2.24
C GLY A 181 -36.13 -5.18 2.27
N ASN A 182 -35.30 -5.13 3.31
CA ASN A 182 -34.18 -4.21 3.39
C ASN A 182 -32.90 -4.80 2.82
N LEU A 183 -32.34 -4.14 1.80
CA LEU A 183 -31.06 -4.46 1.19
C LEU A 183 -29.93 -3.67 1.86
N GLU A 184 -28.99 -4.39 2.45
CA GLU A 184 -27.74 -3.87 2.97
C GLU A 184 -26.60 -4.18 2.01
N GLN A 185 -25.77 -3.19 1.73
CA GLN A 185 -24.56 -3.38 0.93
C GLN A 185 -23.32 -3.30 1.81
N TYR A 186 -22.40 -4.23 1.60
CA TYR A 186 -21.09 -4.26 2.23
C TYR A 186 -19.97 -4.31 1.19
N ILE A 187 -18.96 -3.48 1.37
CA ILE A 187 -17.67 -3.61 0.68
C ILE A 187 -16.75 -4.43 1.57
N ILE A 188 -16.09 -5.43 1.00
CA ILE A 188 -15.12 -6.28 1.68
C ILE A 188 -13.77 -6.08 1.00
N PHE A 189 -12.85 -5.43 1.70
CA PHE A 189 -11.44 -5.36 1.35
C PHE A 189 -10.74 -6.64 1.79
N ILE A 190 -9.85 -7.14 0.95
CA ILE A 190 -9.06 -8.33 1.20
C ILE A 190 -7.61 -7.92 0.99
N ASN A 191 -6.84 -7.94 2.08
CA ASN A 191 -5.42 -7.65 2.07
C ASN A 191 -4.66 -8.94 2.42
N LYS A 192 -3.99 -9.53 1.44
CA LYS A 192 -3.14 -10.71 1.63
C LYS A 192 -1.65 -10.34 1.69
N THR A 193 -1.34 -9.07 1.91
CA THR A 193 0.02 -8.55 1.97
C THR A 193 0.44 -8.32 3.43
N PRO A 194 1.75 -8.27 3.71
CA PRO A 194 2.26 -7.89 5.03
C PRO A 194 2.16 -6.39 5.33
N LEU A 195 1.69 -5.57 4.37
CA LEU A 195 1.58 -4.13 4.51
C LEU A 195 0.21 -3.78 5.10
N THR A 196 0.20 -3.02 6.21
CA THR A 196 -0.99 -2.32 6.65
C THR A 196 -1.12 -1.02 5.85
N LEU A 197 -2.27 -0.82 5.22
CA LEU A 197 -2.56 0.41 4.48
C LEU A 197 -3.29 1.37 5.41
N GLU A 198 -2.66 2.46 5.80
CA GLU A 198 -3.23 3.44 6.75
C GLU A 198 -3.64 4.72 6.03
N ASN A 199 -4.81 5.26 6.39
CA ASN A 199 -5.31 6.54 5.89
C ASN A 199 -5.31 6.70 4.35
N ILE A 200 -5.51 5.62 3.60
CA ILE A 200 -5.44 5.65 2.14
C ILE A 200 -6.75 6.13 1.49
N ASN A 201 -6.61 6.83 0.36
CA ASN A 201 -7.73 7.13 -0.53
C ASN A 201 -7.93 5.97 -1.50
N ILE A 202 -9.14 5.39 -1.49
CA ILE A 202 -9.47 4.23 -2.31
C ILE A 202 -10.47 4.60 -3.38
N HIS A 203 -10.12 4.34 -4.63
CA HIS A 203 -11.04 4.37 -5.76
C HIS A 203 -11.42 2.94 -6.14
N LEU A 204 -12.71 2.60 -6.00
CA LEU A 204 -13.24 1.30 -6.35
C LEU A 204 -13.64 1.30 -7.82
N ILE A 205 -12.95 0.51 -8.62
CA ILE A 205 -13.18 0.40 -10.07
C ILE A 205 -14.06 -0.83 -10.35
N SER A 206 -15.19 -0.60 -11.03
CA SER A 206 -16.11 -1.63 -11.49
C SER A 206 -16.49 -1.35 -12.94
N LYS A 207 -16.44 -2.38 -13.80
CA LYS A 207 -16.72 -2.24 -15.25
C LYS A 207 -15.90 -1.11 -15.91
N GLY A 208 -14.61 -0.98 -15.53
CA GLY A 208 -13.69 0.01 -16.08
C GLY A 208 -13.90 1.46 -15.62
N LYS A 209 -14.86 1.74 -14.73
CA LYS A 209 -15.14 3.09 -14.21
C LYS A 209 -15.03 3.16 -12.70
N VAL A 210 -14.68 4.33 -12.17
CA VAL A 210 -14.71 4.60 -10.73
C VAL A 210 -16.17 4.57 -10.27
N TRP A 211 -16.51 3.56 -9.47
CA TRP A 211 -17.84 3.38 -8.91
C TRP A 211 -18.00 4.13 -7.58
N ARG A 212 -16.98 4.12 -6.73
CA ARG A 212 -17.02 4.79 -5.42
C ARG A 212 -15.64 5.23 -4.99
N ARG A 213 -15.59 6.38 -4.32
CA ARG A 213 -14.39 6.90 -3.65
C ARG A 213 -14.58 6.81 -2.14
N LEU A 214 -13.56 6.34 -1.43
CA LEU A 214 -13.52 6.27 0.02
C LEU A 214 -12.22 6.95 0.49
N LYS A 215 -12.30 7.75 1.55
CA LYS A 215 -11.15 8.46 2.12
C LYS A 215 -10.86 7.94 3.52
N GLY A 216 -9.59 7.96 3.91
CA GLY A 216 -9.15 7.62 5.26
C GLY A 216 -9.45 6.18 5.68
N ILE A 217 -9.35 5.22 4.75
CA ILE A 217 -9.62 3.81 5.07
C ILE A 217 -8.33 3.13 5.50
N THR A 218 -8.33 2.55 6.71
CA THR A 218 -7.26 1.65 7.15
C THR A 218 -7.57 0.19 6.80
N ILE A 219 -6.66 -0.54 6.14
CA ILE A 219 -6.79 -1.97 5.84
C ILE A 219 -5.58 -2.71 6.46
N PRO A 220 -5.78 -3.46 7.57
CA PRO A 220 -4.70 -4.20 8.22
C PRO A 220 -4.05 -5.25 7.31
N ALA A 221 -2.78 -5.54 7.54
CA ALA A 221 -2.06 -6.65 6.90
C ALA A 221 -2.79 -7.99 7.11
N PHE A 222 -2.70 -8.88 6.12
CA PHE A 222 -3.28 -10.24 6.14
C PHE A 222 -4.74 -10.33 6.66
N SER A 223 -5.57 -9.34 6.33
CA SER A 223 -6.92 -9.21 6.90
C SER A 223 -8.02 -9.09 5.85
N LYS A 224 -9.28 -9.20 6.32
CA LYS A 224 -10.47 -8.83 5.57
C LYS A 224 -11.21 -7.75 6.34
N LYS A 225 -11.37 -6.56 5.74
CA LYS A 225 -12.15 -5.47 6.34
C LYS A 225 -13.49 -5.34 5.64
N ARG A 226 -14.57 -5.35 6.42
CA ARG A 226 -15.94 -5.15 5.91
C ARG A 226 -16.43 -3.75 6.30
N ILE A 227 -17.00 -3.03 5.34
CA ILE A 227 -17.59 -1.70 5.56
C ILE A 227 -19.03 -1.71 5.03
N LYS A 228 -19.99 -1.34 5.90
CA LYS A 228 -21.38 -1.14 5.48
C LYS A 228 -21.49 0.15 4.69
N VAL A 229 -22.14 0.07 3.55
CA VAL A 229 -22.26 1.17 2.59
C VAL A 229 -23.60 1.86 2.68
N PHE A 230 -24.67 1.08 2.68
CA PHE A 230 -26.03 1.56 2.86
C PHE A 230 -26.92 0.43 3.41
N SER A 231 -28.10 0.83 3.86
CA SER A 231 -29.24 -0.02 4.20
C SER A 231 -30.49 0.67 3.70
N ARG A 232 -31.22 0.08 2.75
CA ARG A 232 -32.42 0.67 2.16
C ARG A 232 -33.41 -0.40 1.74
N ILE A 233 -34.69 -0.05 1.69
CA ILE A 233 -35.74 -0.91 1.11
C ILE A 233 -35.37 -1.22 -0.35
N VAL A 234 -35.36 -2.50 -0.71
CA VAL A 234 -34.83 -2.99 -2.01
C VAL A 234 -35.52 -2.34 -3.21
N GLU A 235 -36.82 -2.10 -3.14
CA GLU A 235 -37.63 -1.46 -4.20
C GLU A 235 -37.18 -0.03 -4.50
N LYS A 236 -36.59 0.67 -3.52
CA LYS A 236 -36.08 2.04 -3.66
C LYS A 236 -34.64 2.09 -4.17
N VAL A 237 -34.03 0.94 -4.49
CA VAL A 237 -32.62 0.85 -4.89
C VAL A 237 -32.52 0.54 -6.38
N ASP A 238 -31.78 1.38 -7.11
CA ASP A 238 -31.43 1.11 -8.51
C ASP A 238 -30.34 0.03 -8.59
N LEU A 239 -30.77 -1.23 -8.65
CA LEU A 239 -29.90 -2.41 -8.68
C LEU A 239 -28.93 -2.40 -9.87
N LYS A 240 -29.28 -1.76 -11.00
CA LYS A 240 -28.43 -1.73 -12.21
C LYS A 240 -27.15 -0.89 -12.01
N LYS A 241 -27.19 0.11 -11.12
CA LYS A 241 -26.03 0.96 -10.77
C LYS A 241 -25.09 0.32 -9.76
N LEU A 242 -25.49 -0.80 -9.17
CA LEU A 242 -24.69 -1.49 -8.18
C LEU A 242 -23.74 -2.50 -8.84
N PRO A 243 -22.55 -2.69 -8.27
CA PRO A 243 -21.60 -3.63 -8.82
C PRO A 243 -22.04 -5.06 -8.48
N ASN A 244 -21.98 -6.01 -9.42
CA ASN A 244 -22.49 -7.37 -9.20
C ASN A 244 -21.87 -8.06 -7.97
N GLY A 245 -22.67 -8.82 -7.22
CA GLY A 245 -22.21 -9.60 -6.09
C GLY A 245 -23.28 -10.52 -5.52
N LYS A 246 -22.86 -11.34 -4.55
CA LYS A 246 -23.70 -12.33 -3.88
C LYS A 246 -24.58 -11.67 -2.82
N VAL A 247 -25.86 -12.01 -2.82
CA VAL A 247 -26.88 -11.58 -1.87
C VAL A 247 -27.19 -12.73 -0.93
N MET A 248 -27.11 -12.48 0.37
CA MET A 248 -27.57 -13.39 1.42
C MET A 248 -28.99 -13.01 1.80
N ILE A 249 -29.93 -13.95 1.74
CA ILE A 249 -31.35 -13.67 2.00
C ILE A 249 -31.71 -14.19 3.39
N TYR A 250 -32.30 -13.30 4.19
CA TYR A 250 -32.84 -13.60 5.49
C TYR A 250 -34.34 -13.25 5.53
N ARG A 251 -35.14 -14.11 6.16
CA ARG A 251 -36.56 -13.87 6.47
C ARG A 251 -36.77 -14.14 7.95
N ASN A 252 -37.32 -13.19 8.68
CA ASN A 252 -37.52 -13.31 10.14
C ASN A 252 -36.23 -13.73 10.87
N ASN A 253 -35.09 -13.15 10.49
CA ASN A 253 -33.74 -13.50 10.97
C ASN A 253 -33.22 -14.91 10.60
N ILE A 254 -33.97 -15.72 9.85
CA ILE A 254 -33.53 -17.05 9.42
C ILE A 254 -32.86 -16.93 8.04
N PHE A 255 -31.67 -17.51 7.90
CA PHE A 255 -30.97 -17.59 6.61
C PHE A 255 -31.73 -18.53 5.67
N VAL A 256 -32.12 -18.03 4.50
CA VAL A 256 -32.93 -18.78 3.51
C VAL A 256 -32.06 -19.27 2.35
N GLY A 257 -31.03 -18.52 2.00
CA GLY A 257 -30.15 -18.90 0.88
C GLY A 257 -29.42 -17.72 0.26
N TYR A 258 -28.95 -17.97 -0.96
CA TYR A 258 -28.19 -17.00 -1.73
C TYR A 258 -28.83 -16.72 -3.08
N LYS A 259 -28.66 -15.49 -3.57
CA LYS A 259 -28.94 -15.08 -4.94
C LYS A 259 -27.82 -14.20 -5.47
N ASN A 260 -27.73 -14.02 -6.78
CA ASN A 260 -26.97 -12.91 -7.35
C ASN A 260 -27.80 -11.62 -7.35
N LEU A 261 -27.14 -10.46 -7.33
CA LEU A 261 -27.83 -9.16 -7.26
C LEU A 261 -28.76 -8.91 -8.45
N ASP A 262 -28.40 -9.40 -9.62
CA ASP A 262 -29.16 -9.35 -10.86
C ASP A 262 -30.40 -10.27 -10.86
N GLU A 263 -30.48 -11.23 -9.95
CA GLU A 263 -31.61 -12.16 -9.77
C GLU A 263 -32.63 -11.68 -8.71
N LEU A 264 -32.47 -10.46 -8.17
CA LEU A 264 -33.38 -9.86 -7.19
C LEU A 264 -34.60 -9.16 -7.82
N LYS A 265 -34.73 -9.19 -9.15
CA LYS A 265 -35.90 -8.66 -9.86
C LYS A 265 -36.96 -9.73 -10.05
#